data_AF-A0A5P8Z346-F1
#
_entry.id   AF-A0A5P8Z346-F1
#
_cell.length_a   1.000
_cell.length_b   1.000
_cell.length_c   1.000
_cell.angle_alpha   90.00
_cell.angle_beta   90.00
_cell.angle_gamma   90.00
#
_symmetry.space_group_name_H-M   'P 1'
#
loop_
_entity.id
_entity.type
_entity.pdbx_description
1 polymer ?
#
loop_
_entity_poly.entity_id
_entity_poly.type
_entity_poly.pdbx_seq_one_letter_code
_entity_poly.pdbx_strand_id
1 'polypeptide(L)'
;MNRLFTTLALIAALPALTALPAHAADGAETEPPGLIQSAEGRTLDEFLWLKRPLVVFADNAADPRYVQQMQFITDRMDALEDRDVIVLTDTDPAARGAIRTELRPRGFMMVLIAKDGTRVLRKPFPWDVRELSRSIDKLPARQQEIRDRTGTPDR
;
A
#
# COMPACT_ATOMS: atom_id res chain seq x y z
N MET A 1 18.37 -66.69 63.60
CA MET A 1 16.92 -66.58 63.87
C MET A 1 16.26 -65.83 62.73
N ASN A 2 15.23 -66.47 62.19
CA ASN A 2 14.15 -66.02 61.32
C ASN A 2 14.43 -65.32 59.98
N ARG A 3 14.07 -66.08 58.94
CA ARG A 3 13.75 -65.73 57.56
C ARG A 3 12.57 -64.76 57.48
N LEU A 4 12.44 -64.06 56.36
CA LEU A 4 11.23 -63.90 55.51
C LEU A 4 11.51 -62.75 54.50
N PHE A 5 11.78 -63.05 53.23
CA PHE A 5 10.85 -63.23 52.10
C PHE A 5 10.24 -61.92 51.52
N THR A 6 10.73 -61.58 50.32
CA THR A 6 10.02 -61.04 49.13
C THR A 6 9.16 -59.78 49.27
N THR A 7 9.52 -58.72 48.52
CA THR A 7 8.71 -58.29 47.36
C THR A 7 9.49 -57.41 46.38
N LEU A 8 9.29 -57.76 45.12
CA LEU A 8 9.71 -57.18 43.85
C LEU A 8 9.01 -55.82 43.60
N ALA A 9 9.75 -54.80 43.17
CA ALA A 9 9.19 -53.64 42.48
C ALA A 9 10.16 -53.15 41.41
N LEU A 10 9.86 -53.56 40.18
CA LEU A 10 10.47 -53.16 38.92
C LEU A 10 10.02 -51.73 38.59
N ILE A 11 10.96 -50.78 38.47
CA ILE A 11 10.69 -49.48 37.85
C ILE A 11 11.64 -49.33 36.66
N ALA A 12 11.08 -49.47 35.47
CA ALA A 12 11.75 -49.19 34.21
C ALA A 12 11.93 -47.67 34.05
N ALA A 13 13.18 -47.21 33.96
CA ALA A 13 13.51 -45.83 33.66
C ALA A 13 13.63 -45.65 32.13
N LEU A 14 12.69 -44.89 31.56
CA LEU A 14 12.62 -44.49 30.16
C LEU A 14 13.46 -43.20 29.96
N PRO A 15 14.42 -43.11 29.03
CA PRO A 15 15.11 -41.85 28.77
C PRO A 15 14.23 -40.97 27.85
N ALA A 16 13.79 -39.83 28.37
CA ALA A 16 13.10 -38.80 27.59
C ALA A 16 14.12 -38.09 26.67
N LEU A 17 14.04 -38.37 25.38
CA LEU A 17 14.77 -37.68 24.32
C LEU A 17 14.07 -36.32 24.08
N THR A 18 14.60 -35.24 24.64
CA THR A 18 14.07 -33.89 24.43
C THR A 18 14.44 -33.39 23.04
N ALA A 19 13.45 -33.32 22.15
CA ALA A 19 13.56 -32.64 20.87
C ALA A 19 13.69 -31.13 21.07
N LEU A 20 14.73 -30.52 20.51
CA LEU A 20 14.86 -29.07 20.40
C LEU A 20 13.90 -28.57 19.32
N PRO A 21 13.10 -27.51 19.55
CA PRO A 21 12.31 -26.92 18.48
C PRO A 21 13.25 -26.17 17.54
N ALA A 22 13.31 -26.62 16.29
CA ALA A 22 13.88 -25.85 15.21
C ALA A 22 13.06 -24.55 15.08
N HIS A 23 13.65 -23.42 15.44
CA HIS A 23 13.14 -22.12 15.04
C HIS A 23 13.32 -22.01 13.53
N ALA A 24 12.25 -22.29 12.78
CA ALA A 24 12.12 -21.77 11.43
C ALA A 24 12.03 -20.25 11.57
N ALA A 25 13.13 -19.56 11.25
CA ALA A 25 13.09 -18.14 10.95
C ALA A 25 12.29 -18.03 9.66
N ASP A 26 11.00 -17.80 9.79
CA ASP A 26 10.12 -17.42 8.71
C ASP A 26 10.68 -16.11 8.15
N GLY A 27 11.31 -16.21 6.98
CA GLY A 27 11.75 -15.04 6.25
C GLY A 27 10.49 -14.26 5.91
N ALA A 28 10.23 -13.18 6.63
CA ALA A 28 9.23 -12.21 6.22
C ALA A 28 9.62 -11.71 4.83
N GLU A 29 9.04 -12.31 3.80
CA GLU A 29 8.93 -11.70 2.49
C GLU A 29 8.15 -10.40 2.72
N THR A 30 8.88 -9.29 2.84
CA THR A 30 8.29 -7.97 2.83
C THR A 30 7.63 -7.81 1.46
N GLU A 31 6.34 -8.12 1.38
CA GLU A 31 5.55 -7.84 0.19
C GLU A 31 5.75 -6.37 -0.20
N PRO A 32 5.98 -6.07 -1.49
CA PRO A 32 6.13 -4.69 -1.91
C PRO A 32 4.89 -3.89 -1.50
N PRO A 33 5.06 -2.67 -0.99
CA PRO A 33 3.94 -1.90 -0.45
C PRO A 33 2.89 -1.68 -1.54
N GLY A 34 1.63 -2.02 -1.24
CA GLY A 34 0.54 -2.02 -2.21
C GLY A 34 0.25 -0.66 -2.85
N LEU A 35 -0.51 -0.63 -3.94
CA LEU A 35 -0.84 0.59 -4.69
C LEU A 35 -1.57 1.67 -3.86
N ILE A 36 -2.32 1.25 -2.84
CA ILE A 36 -3.09 2.13 -1.94
C ILE A 36 -2.42 2.15 -0.58
N GLN A 37 -2.09 3.36 -0.09
CA GLN A 37 -1.33 3.55 1.14
C GLN A 37 -1.89 4.74 1.95
N SER A 38 -1.64 4.75 3.26
CA SER A 38 -1.94 5.92 4.09
C SER A 38 -1.03 7.09 3.73
N ALA A 39 -1.58 8.30 3.73
CA ALA A 39 -0.80 9.54 3.62
C ALA A 39 -0.11 9.95 4.94
N GLU A 40 -0.44 9.27 6.04
CA GLU A 40 0.11 9.58 7.37
C GLU A 40 1.63 9.41 7.40
N GLY A 41 2.31 10.39 7.99
CA GLY A 41 3.77 10.38 8.13
C GLY A 41 4.56 10.60 6.84
N ARG A 42 3.89 10.86 5.71
CA ARG A 42 4.52 11.02 4.40
C ARG A 42 4.54 12.45 3.89
N THR A 43 5.40 12.69 2.92
CA THR A 43 5.53 13.93 2.15
C THR A 43 5.41 13.65 0.65
N LEU A 44 5.03 14.66 -0.15
CA LEU A 44 4.95 14.48 -1.60
C LEU A 44 6.31 14.30 -2.26
N ASP A 45 7.38 14.80 -1.63
CA ASP A 45 8.75 14.74 -2.15
C ASP A 45 9.26 13.30 -2.29
N GLU A 46 8.75 12.37 -1.48
CA GLU A 46 9.03 10.93 -1.57
C GLU A 46 8.69 10.32 -2.94
N PHE A 47 7.80 10.96 -3.70
CA PHE A 47 7.31 10.45 -4.98
C PHE A 47 7.86 11.20 -6.18
N LEU A 48 8.67 12.24 -5.97
CA LEU A 48 9.27 13.02 -7.04
C LEU A 48 10.07 12.11 -7.97
N TRP A 49 9.79 12.23 -9.26
CA TRP A 49 10.33 11.47 -10.39
C TRP A 49 10.04 9.96 -10.37
N LEU A 50 9.48 9.43 -9.28
CA LEU A 50 9.22 8.01 -9.09
C LEU A 50 7.78 7.63 -9.42
N LYS A 51 6.80 8.26 -8.78
CA LYS A 51 5.37 7.91 -8.88
C LYS A 51 4.50 9.16 -9.04
N ARG A 52 3.24 8.97 -9.42
CA ARG A 52 2.21 10.01 -9.52
C ARG A 52 1.25 9.88 -8.34
N PRO A 53 1.40 10.69 -7.28
CA PRO A 53 0.46 10.65 -6.16
C PRO A 53 -0.96 11.01 -6.60
N LEU A 54 -1.90 10.09 -6.38
CA LEU A 54 -3.33 10.37 -6.35
C LEU A 54 -3.76 10.43 -4.89
N VAL A 55 -3.88 11.65 -4.35
CA VAL A 55 -4.25 11.85 -2.96
C VAL A 55 -5.76 11.97 -2.85
N VAL A 56 -6.38 11.12 -2.04
CA VAL A 56 -7.83 11.11 -1.77
C VAL A 56 -8.05 11.48 -0.31
N PHE A 57 -8.63 12.66 -0.10
CA PHE A 57 -8.99 13.19 1.21
C PHE A 57 -10.46 12.95 1.51
N ALA A 58 -10.77 12.76 2.79
CA ALA A 58 -12.12 12.86 3.33
C ALA A 58 -12.08 13.27 4.82
N ASP A 59 -13.25 13.62 5.36
CA ASP A 59 -13.37 13.94 6.79
C ASP A 59 -13.35 12.69 7.68
N ASN A 60 -13.75 11.54 7.12
CA ASN A 60 -13.67 10.22 7.73
C ASN A 60 -13.83 9.13 6.65
N ALA A 61 -13.47 7.88 6.98
CA ALA A 61 -13.49 6.76 6.05
C ALA A 61 -14.91 6.30 5.63
N ALA A 62 -15.95 6.74 6.33
CA ALA A 62 -17.35 6.45 6.00
C ALA A 62 -18.00 7.51 5.08
N ASP A 63 -17.27 8.55 4.64
CA ASP A 63 -17.79 9.51 3.65
C ASP A 63 -18.21 8.76 2.37
N PRO A 64 -19.48 8.87 1.91
CA PRO A 64 -19.94 8.16 0.72
C PRO A 64 -19.11 8.45 -0.54
N ARG A 65 -18.56 9.67 -0.65
CA ARG A 65 -17.70 10.06 -1.78
C ARG A 65 -16.35 9.36 -1.71
N TYR A 66 -15.79 9.22 -0.51
CA TYR A 66 -14.57 8.45 -0.29
C TYR A 66 -14.79 7.00 -0.68
N VAL A 67 -15.83 6.36 -0.16
CA VAL A 67 -16.17 4.96 -0.48
C VAL A 67 -16.33 4.78 -2.00
N GLN A 68 -17.08 5.66 -2.66
CA GLN A 68 -17.27 5.61 -4.11
C GLN A 68 -15.96 5.80 -4.88
N GLN A 69 -15.10 6.74 -4.47
CA GLN A 69 -13.81 6.94 -5.12
C GLN A 69 -12.90 5.72 -4.97
N MET A 70 -12.90 5.10 -3.78
CA MET A 70 -12.12 3.89 -3.53
C MET A 70 -12.63 2.72 -4.38
N GLN A 71 -13.95 2.59 -4.59
CA GLN A 71 -14.52 1.61 -5.53
C GLN A 71 -13.99 1.82 -6.96
N PHE A 72 -14.02 3.05 -7.48
CA PHE A 72 -13.48 3.33 -8.82
C PHE A 72 -12.00 2.96 -8.94
N ILE A 73 -11.23 3.18 -7.88
CA ILE A 73 -9.80 2.85 -7.82
C ILE A 73 -9.60 1.33 -7.80
N THR A 74 -10.31 0.60 -6.94
CA THR A 74 -10.18 -0.85 -6.81
C THR A 74 -10.63 -1.59 -8.06
N ASP A 75 -11.63 -1.06 -8.78
CA ASP A 75 -12.14 -1.66 -10.01
C ASP A 75 -11.12 -1.61 -11.17
N ARG A 76 -10.10 -0.74 -11.08
CA ARG A 76 -9.18 -0.40 -12.19
C ARG A 76 -7.74 -0.13 -11.72
N MET A 77 -7.25 -0.92 -10.76
CA MET A 77 -5.91 -0.74 -10.19
C MET A 77 -4.79 -0.92 -11.22
N ASP A 78 -4.95 -1.87 -12.14
CA ASP A 78 -4.05 -2.13 -13.26
C ASP A 78 -3.81 -0.88 -14.12
N ALA A 79 -4.88 -0.14 -14.43
CA ALA A 79 -4.80 1.06 -15.25
C ALA A 79 -4.03 2.20 -14.55
N LEU A 80 -4.03 2.22 -13.22
CA LEU A 80 -3.27 3.15 -12.38
C LEU A 80 -1.81 2.73 -12.30
N GLU A 81 -1.56 1.44 -12.10
CA GLU A 81 -0.21 0.86 -12.02
C GLU A 81 0.59 1.08 -13.30
N ASP A 82 -0.02 0.88 -14.47
CA ASP A 82 0.55 1.15 -15.82
C ASP A 82 1.05 2.59 -16.03
N ARG A 83 0.63 3.49 -15.15
CA ARG A 83 0.90 4.94 -15.17
C ARG A 83 1.70 5.39 -13.95
N ASP A 84 2.28 4.44 -13.21
CA ASP A 84 3.05 4.71 -12.00
C ASP A 84 2.26 5.52 -10.96
N VAL A 85 0.96 5.30 -10.86
CA VAL A 85 0.13 5.98 -9.85
C VAL A 85 0.26 5.27 -8.52
N ILE A 86 0.41 6.07 -7.46
CA ILE A 86 0.27 5.61 -6.08
C ILE A 86 -0.90 6.35 -5.45
N VAL A 87 -1.80 5.61 -4.79
CA VAL A 87 -2.98 6.19 -4.15
C VAL A 87 -2.65 6.43 -2.68
N LEU A 88 -2.76 7.68 -2.25
CA LEU A 88 -2.56 8.08 -0.86
C LEU A 88 -3.90 8.48 -0.25
N THR A 89 -4.30 7.77 0.79
CA THR A 89 -5.58 8.01 1.46
C THR A 89 -5.38 8.81 2.73
N ASP A 90 -6.26 9.78 2.94
CA ASP A 90 -6.22 10.62 4.13
C ASP A 90 -7.61 10.97 4.64
N THR A 91 -8.06 10.23 5.65
CA THR A 91 -9.41 10.31 6.22
C THR A 91 -9.42 10.78 7.68
N ASP A 92 -8.31 11.33 8.18
CA ASP A 92 -8.24 11.94 9.51
C ASP A 92 -7.75 13.40 9.43
N PRO A 93 -8.67 14.38 9.34
CA PRO A 93 -8.33 15.80 9.33
C PRO A 93 -7.58 16.27 10.57
N ALA A 94 -7.76 15.61 11.72
CA ALA A 94 -7.16 16.04 12.99
C ALA A 94 -5.67 15.74 13.06
N ALA A 95 -5.20 14.70 12.36
CA ALA A 95 -3.79 14.33 12.28
C ALA A 95 -2.91 15.43 11.66
N ARG A 96 -3.48 16.34 10.84
CA ARG A 96 -2.77 17.46 10.20
C ARG A 96 -1.45 17.08 9.52
N GLY A 97 -1.43 15.92 8.87
CA GLY A 97 -0.24 15.41 8.16
C GLY A 97 0.33 16.39 7.12
N ALA A 98 1.60 16.18 6.73
CA ALA A 98 2.34 17.10 5.87
C ALA A 98 1.62 17.32 4.52
N ILE A 99 1.17 16.24 3.87
CA ILE A 99 0.44 16.28 2.60
C ILE A 99 -0.87 17.07 2.74
N ARG A 100 -1.66 16.88 3.81
CA ARG A 100 -2.88 17.67 4.05
C ARG A 100 -2.55 19.16 4.23
N THR A 101 -1.52 19.47 5.01
CA THR A 101 -1.11 20.85 5.27
C THR A 101 -0.70 21.57 3.99
N GLU A 102 -0.02 20.87 3.09
CA GLU A 102 0.44 21.41 1.81
C GLU A 102 -0.68 21.55 0.77
N LEU A 103 -1.56 20.54 0.66
CA LEU A 103 -2.63 20.50 -0.33
C LEU A 103 -3.91 21.23 0.13
N ARG A 104 -4.09 21.46 1.43
CA ARG A 104 -5.22 22.20 2.04
C ARG A 104 -6.59 21.76 1.48
N PRO A 105 -6.95 20.48 1.62
CA PRO A 105 -8.26 19.98 1.19
C PRO A 105 -9.39 20.57 2.03
N ARG A 106 -10.62 20.50 1.50
CA ARG A 106 -11.86 20.85 2.19
C ARG A 106 -12.85 19.70 2.01
N GLY A 107 -13.18 19.00 3.09
CA GLY A 107 -14.00 17.78 3.03
C GLY A 107 -13.39 16.72 2.10
N PHE A 108 -14.25 16.03 1.34
CA PHE A 108 -13.79 15.18 0.26
C PHE A 108 -13.07 15.98 -0.83
N MET A 109 -11.88 15.53 -1.18
CA MET A 109 -11.14 16.10 -2.30
C MET A 109 -10.15 15.10 -2.84
N MET A 110 -10.04 15.03 -4.16
CA MET A 110 -9.00 14.27 -4.84
C MET A 110 -8.03 15.22 -5.53
N VAL A 111 -6.75 14.91 -5.46
CA VAL A 111 -5.67 15.66 -6.13
C VAL A 111 -4.73 14.68 -6.83
N LEU A 112 -4.46 14.90 -8.10
CA LEU A 112 -3.41 14.18 -8.82
C LEU A 112 -2.18 15.07 -8.94
N ILE A 113 -1.03 14.49 -8.61
CA ILE A 113 0.29 15.09 -8.72
C ILE A 113 1.09 14.30 -9.77
N ALA A 114 1.75 15.01 -10.69
CA ALA A 114 2.65 14.40 -11.66
C ALA A 114 4.00 14.05 -11.03
N LYS A 115 4.81 13.25 -11.73
CA LYS A 115 6.14 12.84 -11.25
C LYS A 115 7.07 14.04 -10.99
N ASP A 116 6.91 15.13 -11.71
CA ASP A 116 7.69 16.36 -11.51
C ASP A 116 7.19 17.23 -10.33
N GLY A 117 6.19 16.76 -9.58
CA GLY A 117 5.55 17.51 -8.48
C GLY A 117 4.44 18.47 -8.94
N THR A 118 4.19 18.58 -10.24
CA THR A 118 3.13 19.47 -10.75
C THR A 118 1.75 18.98 -10.33
N ARG A 119 0.92 19.89 -9.78
CA ARG A 119 -0.48 19.63 -9.47
C ARG A 119 -1.29 19.55 -10.76
N VAL A 120 -1.64 18.33 -11.19
CA VAL A 120 -2.31 18.09 -12.48
C VAL A 120 -3.78 18.49 -12.43
N LEU A 121 -4.49 18.05 -11.39
CA LEU A 121 -5.92 18.35 -11.21
C LEU A 121 -6.33 18.22 -9.76
N ARG A 122 -7.46 18.86 -9.46
CA ARG A 122 -8.15 18.81 -8.17
C ARG A 122 -9.65 18.65 -8.42
N LYS A 123 -10.31 17.73 -7.72
CA LYS A 123 -11.75 17.47 -7.83
C LYS A 123 -12.39 17.39 -6.44
N PRO A 124 -13.51 18.11 -6.20
CA PRO A 124 -14.27 18.00 -4.95
C PRO A 124 -15.35 16.90 -5.01
N PHE A 125 -15.25 15.97 -5.96
CA PHE A 125 -16.22 14.88 -6.19
C PHE A 125 -15.50 13.62 -6.71
N PRO A 126 -16.07 12.41 -6.49
CA PRO A 126 -15.51 11.17 -6.99
C PRO A 126 -15.42 11.16 -8.51
N TRP A 127 -14.32 10.65 -9.04
CA TRP A 127 -14.04 10.69 -10.47
C TRP A 127 -13.49 9.35 -10.96
N ASP A 128 -14.00 8.94 -12.12
CA ASP A 128 -13.73 7.63 -12.70
C ASP A 128 -12.26 7.48 -13.12
N VAL A 129 -11.69 6.30 -12.88
CA VAL A 129 -10.29 6.00 -13.21
C VAL A 129 -10.02 6.11 -14.71
N ARG A 130 -10.98 5.80 -15.58
CA ARG A 130 -10.84 5.97 -17.04
C ARG A 130 -10.54 7.43 -17.40
N GLU A 131 -11.28 8.36 -16.79
CA GLU A 131 -11.06 9.78 -17.05
C GLU A 131 -9.76 10.29 -16.40
N LEU A 132 -9.40 9.76 -15.22
CA LEU A 132 -8.11 10.00 -14.61
C LEU A 132 -6.95 9.54 -15.50
N SER A 133 -7.00 8.30 -16.01
CA SER A 133 -6.01 7.73 -16.93
C SER A 133 -5.88 8.57 -18.20
N ARG A 134 -7.00 9.00 -18.79
CA ARG A 134 -6.98 9.91 -19.94
C ARG A 134 -6.33 11.25 -19.64
N SER A 135 -6.52 11.78 -18.43
CA SER A 135 -5.85 13.01 -18.02
C SER A 135 -4.34 12.81 -17.86
N ILE A 136 -3.91 11.65 -17.34
CA ILE A 136 -2.48 11.30 -17.20
C ILE A 136 -1.82 11.10 -18.57
N ASP A 137 -2.50 10.42 -19.50
CA ASP A 137 -1.96 10.12 -20.84
C ASP A 137 -1.76 11.37 -21.71
N LYS A 138 -2.36 12.49 -21.33
CA LYS A 138 -2.14 13.80 -21.96
C LYS A 138 -0.90 14.54 -21.45
N LEU A 139 -0.27 14.07 -20.36
CA LEU A 139 0.92 14.72 -19.82
C LEU A 139 2.11 14.54 -20.77
N PRO A 140 2.89 15.60 -21.08
CA PRO A 140 4.04 15.50 -21.98
C PRO A 140 5.05 14.42 -21.56
N ALA A 141 5.38 14.35 -20.26
CA ALA A 141 6.25 13.31 -19.72
C ALA A 141 5.68 11.90 -19.93
N ARG A 142 4.37 11.72 -19.78
CA ARG A 142 3.71 10.43 -20.03
C ARG A 142 3.76 10.04 -21.50
N GLN A 143 3.57 11.00 -22.41
CA GLN A 143 3.68 10.74 -23.84
C GLN A 143 5.11 10.34 -24.24
N GLN A 144 6.13 10.91 -23.57
CA GLN A 144 7.52 10.50 -23.75
C GLN A 144 7.74 9.06 -23.26
N GLU A 145 7.29 8.70 -22.06
CA GLU A 145 7.35 7.32 -21.53
C GLU A 145 6.77 6.29 -22.53
N ILE A 146 5.61 6.62 -23.14
CA ILE A 146 4.95 5.74 -24.12
C ILE A 146 5.79 5.62 -25.41
N ARG A 147 6.35 6.73 -25.91
CA ARG A 147 7.24 6.72 -27.08
C ARG A 147 8.48 5.87 -26.83
N ASP A 148 9.13 6.05 -25.69
CA ASP A 148 10.37 5.34 -25.33
C ASP A 148 10.12 3.82 -25.22
N ARG A 149 8.98 3.43 -24.64
CA ARG A 149 8.56 2.03 -24.56
C ARG A 149 8.26 1.42 -25.93
N THR A 150 7.74 2.20 -26.87
CA THR A 150 7.39 1.72 -28.23
C THR A 150 8.58 1.74 -29.17
N GLY A 151 9.55 2.63 -28.93
CA GLY A 151 10.72 2.88 -29.76
C GLY A 151 11.93 1.99 -29.48
N THR A 152 11.80 0.92 -28.69
CA THR A 152 12.84 -0.10 -28.51
C THR A 152 12.56 -1.26 -29.47
N PRO A 153 13.07 -1.24 -30.72
CA PRO A 153 13.10 -2.44 -31.54
C PRO A 153 14.12 -3.41 -30.94
N ASP A 154 13.67 -4.63 -30.68
CA ASP A 154 14.48 -5.80 -30.36
C ASP A 154 15.65 -5.87 -31.37
N ARG A 155 16.87 -5.61 -30.90
CA ARG A 155 18.11 -5.70 -31.69
C ARG A 155 19.02 -6.73 -31.07
#